data_AF-A0A6I9NB12-F1
#
_entry.id   AF-A0A6I9NB12-F1
#
_cell.length_a   1.000
_cell.length_b   1.000
_cell.length_c   1.000
_cell.angle_alpha   90.00
_cell.angle_beta   90.00
_cell.angle_gamma   90.00
#
_symmetry.space_group_name_H-M   'P 1'
#
loop_
_entity.id
_entity.type
_entity.pdbx_description
1 polymer ?
#
loop_
_entity_poly.entity_id
_entity_poly.type
_entity_poly.pdbx_seq_one_letter_code
_entity_poly.pdbx_strand_id
1 'polypeptide(L)'
;MGYLKQIEIENFKSWRGKNVIGPFMRFNCIIGPNGSGKSNVMDAIGFALGERATFLRVKQLRDLIHGAHIGRPVPDTTRVALRYCDQEDQETVFCRSIFGNSSEYRINGVHVSLAKYLEELQKIGIVTKARNCLVFQGAVESIALKDPKERTKMFEVISQSKEYAAEYDQKKEAMMKAKEDTQFQFNRKKSATMERKHVSQEKVE
;
A
#
# COMPACT_ATOMS: atom_id res chain seq x y z
N MET A 1 21.17 -3.70 -9.67
CA MET A 1 19.88 -3.99 -8.98
C MET A 1 20.14 -3.90 -7.49
N GLY A 2 19.43 -3.04 -6.76
CA GLY A 2 19.69 -2.84 -5.33
C GLY A 2 19.32 -4.04 -4.47
N TYR A 3 19.81 -4.08 -3.23
CA TYR A 3 19.63 -5.19 -2.30
C TYR A 3 19.47 -4.70 -0.85
N LEU A 4 18.76 -5.49 -0.05
CA LEU A 4 18.72 -5.28 1.39
C LEU A 4 20.04 -5.79 1.98
N LYS A 5 20.81 -4.93 2.63
CA LYS A 5 22.10 -5.28 3.24
C LYS A 5 21.91 -5.90 4.62
N GLN A 6 21.14 -5.26 5.48
CA GLN A 6 20.85 -5.76 6.83
C GLN A 6 19.57 -5.14 7.40
N ILE A 7 19.05 -5.76 8.46
CA ILE A 7 17.93 -5.26 9.27
C ILE A 7 18.45 -5.02 10.68
N GLU A 8 18.24 -3.81 11.20
CA GLU A 8 18.54 -3.46 12.58
C GLU A 8 17.23 -3.41 13.37
N ILE A 9 17.15 -4.19 14.45
CA ILE A 9 15.94 -4.37 15.25
C ILE A 9 16.23 -4.00 16.69
N GLU A 10 15.35 -3.23 17.30
CA GLU A 10 15.46 -2.86 18.70
C GLU A 10 14.11 -3.04 19.41
N ASN A 11 14.11 -3.89 20.46
CA ASN A 11 12.95 -4.12 21.33
C ASN A 11 11.66 -4.51 20.59
N PHE A 12 11.75 -5.33 19.54
CA PHE A 12 10.62 -5.69 18.68
C PHE A 12 10.18 -7.15 18.93
N LYS A 13 8.92 -7.37 19.28
CA LYS A 13 8.29 -8.67 19.53
C LYS A 13 9.13 -9.59 20.43
N SER A 14 9.76 -10.61 19.86
CA SER A 14 10.59 -11.59 20.58
C SER A 14 12.01 -11.09 20.85
N TRP A 15 12.45 -10.00 20.23
CA TRP A 15 13.80 -9.47 20.36
C TRP A 15 13.88 -8.36 21.40
N ARG A 16 14.74 -8.57 22.41
CA ARG A 16 15.11 -7.58 23.40
C ARG A 16 16.42 -6.91 23.01
N GLY A 17 16.54 -5.61 23.24
CA GLY A 17 17.73 -4.83 22.92
C GLY A 17 17.99 -4.73 21.42
N LYS A 18 19.20 -4.30 21.06
CA LYS A 18 19.63 -4.12 19.67
C LYS A 18 20.11 -5.45 19.09
N ASN A 19 19.54 -5.81 17.95
CA ASN A 19 19.85 -7.02 17.19
C ASN A 19 20.06 -6.63 15.73
N VAL A 20 21.02 -7.24 15.07
CA VAL A 20 21.30 -7.03 13.65
C VAL A 20 21.12 -8.35 12.92
N ILE A 21 20.29 -8.35 11.88
CA ILE A 21 20.09 -9.50 10.99
C ILE A 21 20.75 -9.18 9.66
N GLY A 22 21.78 -9.93 9.34
CA GLY A 22 22.57 -9.76 8.13
C GLY A 22 24.06 -10.00 8.38
N PRO A 23 24.92 -9.72 7.39
CA PRO A 23 24.56 -9.21 6.06
C PRO A 23 23.76 -10.24 5.24
N PHE A 24 22.78 -9.76 4.47
CA PHE A 24 22.03 -10.60 3.55
C PHE A 24 22.78 -10.79 2.23
N MET A 25 22.74 -12.01 1.71
CA MET A 25 23.21 -12.34 0.37
C MET A 25 22.08 -12.16 -0.66
N ARG A 26 22.32 -12.50 -1.93
CA ARG A 26 21.27 -12.47 -2.97
C ARG A 26 20.09 -13.41 -2.68
N PHE A 27 20.36 -14.52 -1.99
CA PHE A 27 19.37 -15.49 -1.56
C PHE A 27 19.69 -15.90 -0.13
N ASN A 28 18.67 -15.91 0.73
CA ASN A 28 18.82 -16.25 2.15
C ASN A 28 17.63 -17.11 2.59
N CYS A 29 17.90 -18.06 3.48
CA CYS A 29 16.86 -18.86 4.13
C CYS A 29 16.89 -18.60 5.64
N ILE A 30 15.73 -18.30 6.22
CA ILE A 30 15.58 -18.11 7.67
C ILE A 30 15.06 -19.43 8.26
N ILE A 31 15.91 -20.10 9.02
CA ILE A 31 15.62 -21.41 9.65
C ILE A 31 15.57 -21.31 11.18
N GLY A 32 15.00 -22.32 11.83
CA GLY A 32 14.90 -22.40 13.29
C GLY A 32 13.66 -23.17 13.78
N PRO A 33 13.60 -23.56 15.06
CA PRO A 33 12.49 -24.32 15.62
C PRO A 33 11.19 -23.51 15.69
N ASN A 34 10.05 -24.18 15.86
CA ASN A 34 8.77 -23.49 16.01
C ASN A 34 8.80 -22.57 17.25
N GLY A 35 8.24 -21.36 17.11
CA GLY A 35 8.28 -20.34 18.16
C GLY A 35 9.58 -19.53 18.25
N SER A 36 10.63 -19.83 17.47
CA SER A 36 11.91 -19.11 17.52
C SER A 36 11.90 -17.67 16.97
N GLY A 37 10.73 -17.15 16.57
CA GLY A 37 10.61 -15.79 16.03
C GLY A 37 10.92 -15.64 14.54
N LYS A 38 11.06 -16.72 13.76
CA LYS A 38 11.32 -16.65 12.30
C LYS A 38 10.36 -15.71 11.56
N SER A 39 9.06 -15.89 11.78
CA SER A 39 8.02 -15.07 11.15
C SER A 39 8.04 -13.62 11.65
N ASN A 40 8.65 -13.34 12.81
CA ASN A 40 8.80 -11.97 13.29
C ASN A 40 9.80 -11.18 12.43
N VAL A 41 10.68 -11.85 11.66
CA VAL A 41 11.61 -11.16 10.76
C VAL A 41 10.81 -10.54 9.63
N MET A 42 9.84 -11.31 9.11
CA MET A 42 8.90 -10.82 8.12
C MET A 42 8.05 -9.67 8.67
N ASP A 43 7.58 -9.76 9.92
CA ASP A 43 6.85 -8.65 10.54
C ASP A 43 7.73 -7.41 10.74
N ALA A 44 9.02 -7.58 11.07
CA ALA A 44 9.95 -6.46 11.21
C ALA A 44 10.12 -5.72 9.88
N ILE A 45 10.29 -6.47 8.78
CA ILE A 45 10.34 -5.92 7.42
C ILE A 45 9.01 -5.21 7.10
N GLY A 46 7.87 -5.90 7.27
CA GLY A 46 6.56 -5.31 7.02
C GLY A 46 6.30 -4.05 7.85
N PHE A 47 6.73 -4.05 9.11
CA PHE A 47 6.63 -2.89 9.99
C PHE A 47 7.43 -1.71 9.45
N ALA A 48 8.70 -1.91 9.11
CA ALA A 48 9.54 -0.85 8.55
C ALA A 48 9.06 -0.36 7.17
N LEU A 49 8.41 -1.22 6.38
CA LEU A 49 7.74 -0.85 5.13
C LEU A 49 6.39 -0.15 5.34
N GLY A 50 5.95 0.10 6.57
CA GLY A 50 4.73 0.87 6.83
C GLY A 50 3.43 0.07 6.83
N GLU A 51 3.48 -1.27 6.97
CA GLU A 51 2.28 -2.09 7.10
C GLU A 51 1.48 -1.75 8.37
N ARG A 52 0.17 -2.03 8.31
CA ARG A 52 -0.77 -1.84 9.40
C ARG A 52 -0.68 -2.98 10.42
N ALA A 53 -1.04 -2.69 11.68
CA ALA A 53 -1.01 -3.62 12.81
C ALA A 53 -1.62 -5.00 12.49
N THR A 54 -2.76 -5.03 11.79
CA THR A 54 -3.47 -6.27 11.41
C THR A 54 -2.60 -7.24 10.60
N PHE A 55 -1.73 -6.71 9.73
CA PHE A 55 -0.83 -7.53 8.89
C PHE A 55 0.42 -7.97 9.65
N LEU A 56 0.73 -7.26 10.72
CA LEU A 56 1.80 -7.59 11.65
C LEU A 56 1.34 -8.50 12.78
N ARG A 57 0.14 -9.10 12.66
CA ARG A 57 -0.42 -10.09 13.60
C ARG A 57 -0.55 -9.54 15.02
N VAL A 58 -0.90 -8.25 15.13
CA VAL A 58 -1.16 -7.56 16.40
C VAL A 58 -2.41 -6.68 16.28
N LYS A 59 -3.06 -6.38 17.41
CA LYS A 59 -4.24 -5.49 17.43
C LYS A 59 -3.81 -4.03 17.37
N GLN A 60 -2.79 -3.66 18.14
CA GLN A 60 -2.27 -2.30 18.21
C GLN A 60 -0.77 -2.29 17.93
N LEU A 61 -0.26 -1.18 17.38
CA LEU A 61 1.17 -1.06 17.07
C LEU A 61 2.06 -1.16 18.31
N ARG A 62 1.59 -0.67 19.48
CA ARG A 62 2.31 -0.79 20.75
C ARG A 62 2.56 -2.24 21.18
N ASP A 63 1.73 -3.19 20.72
CA ASP A 63 1.88 -4.62 21.03
C ASP A 63 3.09 -5.24 20.30
N LEU A 64 3.72 -4.49 19.36
CA LEU A 64 4.98 -4.86 18.74
C LEU A 64 6.18 -4.64 19.67
N ILE A 65 6.04 -3.89 20.75
CA ILE A 65 7.12 -3.66 21.71
C ILE A 65 7.37 -4.96 22.50
N HIS A 66 8.64 -5.31 22.65
CA HIS A 66 9.05 -6.48 23.42
C HIS A 66 8.49 -6.45 24.85
N GLY A 67 7.84 -7.54 25.26
CA GLY A 67 7.21 -7.68 26.58
C GLY A 67 5.79 -7.11 26.70
N ALA A 68 5.29 -6.37 25.71
CA ALA A 68 3.94 -5.79 25.74
C ALA A 68 2.83 -6.85 25.86
N HIS A 69 2.99 -7.98 25.15
CA HIS A 69 2.02 -9.10 25.14
C HIS A 69 1.85 -9.82 26.48
N ILE A 70 2.79 -9.66 27.42
CA ILE A 70 2.75 -10.26 28.78
C ILE A 70 2.42 -9.18 29.83
N GLY A 71 2.04 -7.97 29.41
CA GLY A 71 1.77 -6.85 30.31
C GLY A 71 3.00 -6.37 31.09
N ARG A 72 4.21 -6.71 30.63
CA ARG A 72 5.49 -6.30 31.24
C ARG A 72 6.42 -5.72 30.16
N PRO A 73 6.05 -4.62 29.48
CA PRO A 73 6.97 -3.95 28.59
C PRO A 73 8.18 -3.47 29.40
N VAL A 74 9.38 -3.90 29.00
CA VAL A 74 10.64 -3.45 29.62
C VAL A 74 11.06 -2.09 29.04
N PRO A 75 10.90 -1.84 27.72
CA PRO A 75 11.04 -0.52 27.11
C PRO A 75 9.69 0.05 26.64
N ASP A 76 9.59 1.38 26.53
CA ASP A 76 8.40 2.07 25.96
C ASP A 76 8.51 2.28 24.44
N THR A 77 9.57 1.75 23.82
CA THR A 77 9.93 2.04 22.44
C THR A 77 10.38 0.79 21.70
N THR A 78 10.10 0.76 20.40
CA THR A 78 10.66 -0.23 19.47
C THR A 78 11.05 0.45 18.17
N ARG A 79 12.07 -0.08 17.50
CA ARG A 79 12.59 0.47 16.26
C ARG A 79 13.01 -0.66 15.33
N VAL A 80 12.72 -0.49 14.05
CA VAL A 80 13.27 -1.33 12.98
C VAL A 80 13.82 -0.44 11.88
N ALA A 81 15.03 -0.71 11.45
CA ALA A 81 15.67 -0.05 10.32
C ALA A 81 16.11 -1.05 9.26
N LEU A 82 15.80 -0.75 8.00
CA LEU A 82 16.20 -1.50 6.81
C LEU A 82 17.33 -0.72 6.14
N ARG A 83 18.50 -1.34 6.01
CA ARG A 83 19.62 -0.79 5.25
C ARG A 83 19.57 -1.33 3.83
N TYR A 84 19.22 -0.48 2.90
CA TYR A 84 19.14 -0.77 1.47
C TYR A 84 20.38 -0.20 0.77
N CYS A 85 20.98 -0.96 -0.14
CA CYS A 85 22.01 -0.50 -1.06
C CYS A 85 21.43 -0.48 -2.46
N ASP A 86 21.62 0.62 -3.19
CA ASP A 86 21.18 0.73 -4.58
C ASP A 86 22.20 0.11 -5.57
N GLN A 87 22.13 0.50 -6.85
CA GLN A 87 23.04 -0.03 -7.87
C GLN A 87 24.40 0.66 -7.88
N GLU A 88 24.48 1.86 -7.31
CA GLU A 88 25.68 2.69 -7.18
C GLU A 88 26.37 2.47 -5.82
N ASP A 89 25.91 1.47 -5.06
CA ASP A 89 26.34 1.15 -3.70
C ASP A 89 26.07 2.29 -2.69
N GLN A 90 25.11 3.17 -3.00
CA GLN A 90 24.65 4.18 -2.05
C GLN A 90 23.72 3.55 -1.03
N GLU A 91 24.00 3.81 0.25
CA GLU A 91 23.20 3.29 1.35
C GLU A 91 22.05 4.23 1.71
N THR A 92 20.85 3.66 1.76
CA THR A 92 19.66 4.32 2.32
C THR A 92 19.12 3.51 3.50
N VAL A 93 18.94 4.17 4.64
CA VAL A 93 18.41 3.56 5.86
C VAL A 93 16.98 4.02 6.08
N PHE A 94 16.03 3.11 5.84
CA PHE A 94 14.61 3.30 6.10
C PHE A 94 14.28 2.84 7.51
N CYS A 95 13.86 3.75 8.38
CA CYS A 95 13.65 3.46 9.80
C CYS A 95 12.24 3.85 10.23
N ARG A 96 11.56 2.93 10.92
CA ARG A 96 10.30 3.19 11.62
C ARG A 96 10.47 2.91 13.10
N SER A 97 10.03 3.84 13.93
CA SER A 97 10.07 3.72 15.39
C SER A 97 8.67 3.93 15.97
N ILE A 98 8.40 3.30 17.11
CA ILE A 98 7.20 3.56 17.92
C ILE A 98 7.64 4.14 19.26
N PHE A 99 6.98 5.23 19.65
CA PHE A 99 7.08 5.85 20.96
C PHE A 99 5.66 5.93 21.55
N GLY A 100 5.37 5.06 22.52
CA GLY A 100 4.00 4.92 23.04
C GLY A 100 2.99 4.51 21.96
N ASN A 101 2.06 5.41 21.61
CA ASN A 101 1.05 5.19 20.56
C ASN A 101 1.41 5.85 19.21
N SER A 102 2.50 6.61 19.14
CA SER A 102 2.90 7.32 17.92
C SER A 102 3.92 6.50 17.11
N SER A 103 3.87 6.63 15.79
CA SER A 103 4.87 6.07 14.88
C SER A 103 5.65 7.18 14.19
N GLU A 104 6.98 7.13 14.28
CA GLU A 104 7.89 8.05 13.60
C GLU A 104 8.60 7.35 12.44
N TYR A 105 8.85 8.10 11.38
CA TYR A 105 9.53 7.62 10.17
C TYR A 105 10.79 8.44 9.96
N ARG A 106 11.91 7.76 9.64
CA ARG A 106 13.19 8.41 9.36
C ARG A 106 13.84 7.78 8.15
N ILE A 107 14.47 8.61 7.32
CA ILE A 107 15.33 8.19 6.21
C ILE A 107 16.71 8.75 6.48
N ASN A 108 17.73 7.90 6.51
CA ASN A 108 19.11 8.29 6.82
C ASN A 108 19.23 9.09 8.14
N GLY A 109 18.41 8.74 9.12
CA GLY A 109 18.35 9.41 10.43
C GLY A 109 17.50 10.69 10.47
N VAL A 110 17.08 11.24 9.33
CA VAL A 110 16.26 12.46 9.23
C VAL A 110 14.77 12.12 9.34
N HIS A 111 14.04 12.82 10.20
CA HIS A 111 12.59 12.65 10.35
C HIS A 111 11.83 13.09 9.10
N VAL A 112 10.91 12.25 8.63
CA VAL A 112 10.09 12.51 7.44
C VAL A 112 8.62 12.15 7.71
N SER A 113 7.70 12.73 6.94
CA SER A 113 6.29 12.34 6.99
C SER A 113 6.09 10.94 6.41
N LEU A 114 5.00 10.25 6.81
CA LEU A 114 4.64 8.96 6.22
C LEU A 114 4.48 9.05 4.70
N ALA A 115 3.87 10.13 4.20
CA ALA A 115 3.68 10.33 2.76
C ALA A 115 5.02 10.36 2.02
N LYS A 116 5.99 11.14 2.53
CA LYS A 116 7.32 11.23 1.94
C LYS A 116 8.08 9.91 2.06
N TYR A 117 7.95 9.23 3.20
CA TYR A 117 8.56 7.92 3.42
C TYR A 117 8.07 6.87 2.41
N LEU A 118 6.77 6.83 2.15
CA LEU A 118 6.17 5.93 1.16
C LEU A 118 6.58 6.29 -0.27
N GLU A 119 6.71 7.57 -0.59
CA GLU A 119 7.20 8.03 -1.90
C GLU A 119 8.63 7.52 -2.17
N GLU A 120 9.54 7.63 -1.20
CA GLU A 120 10.92 7.12 -1.34
C GLU A 120 10.96 5.59 -1.46
N LEU A 121 10.08 4.85 -0.76
CA LEU A 121 9.93 3.41 -0.95
C LEU A 121 9.39 3.05 -2.35
N GLN A 122 8.48 3.86 -2.89
CA GLN A 122 7.95 3.65 -4.24
C GLN A 122 9.03 3.84 -5.32
N LYS A 123 9.97 4.77 -5.13
CA LYS A 123 11.10 4.98 -6.07
C LYS A 123 11.99 3.74 -6.21
N ILE A 124 12.11 2.93 -5.16
CA ILE A 124 12.83 1.65 -5.21
C ILE A 124 11.94 0.46 -5.61
N GLY A 125 10.72 0.72 -6.07
CA GLY A 125 9.78 -0.30 -6.55
C GLY A 125 8.97 -1.00 -5.45
N ILE A 126 9.02 -0.52 -4.20
CA ILE A 126 8.23 -1.09 -3.10
C ILE A 126 6.91 -0.35 -3.01
N VAL A 127 5.83 -1.00 -3.46
CA VAL A 127 4.47 -0.44 -3.41
C VAL A 127 3.72 -1.10 -2.26
N THR A 128 3.76 -0.44 -1.10
CA THR A 128 3.20 -0.96 0.16
C THR A 128 1.69 -1.22 0.07
N LYS A 129 0.93 -0.36 -0.63
CA LYS A 129 -0.50 -0.56 -0.90
C LYS A 129 -0.79 -1.83 -1.72
N ALA A 130 0.10 -2.17 -2.66
CA ALA A 130 -0.04 -3.31 -3.56
C ALA A 130 0.55 -4.60 -3.00
N ARG A 131 1.39 -4.50 -1.96
CA ARG A 131 2.07 -5.65 -1.32
C ARG A 131 2.81 -6.53 -2.29
N ASN A 132 3.50 -5.90 -3.22
CA ASN A 132 4.23 -6.59 -4.28
C ASN A 132 5.47 -7.37 -3.79
N CYS A 133 5.94 -7.15 -2.56
CA CYS A 133 7.18 -7.72 -2.04
C CYS A 133 7.02 -8.64 -0.81
N LEU A 134 5.82 -8.74 -0.21
CA LEU A 134 5.60 -9.52 1.01
C LEU A 134 4.46 -10.53 0.83
N VAL A 135 4.77 -11.81 1.03
CA VAL A 135 3.80 -12.91 0.99
C VAL A 135 3.67 -13.51 2.37
N PHE A 136 2.58 -13.17 3.08
CA PHE A 136 2.34 -13.67 4.44
C PHE A 136 1.88 -15.13 4.43
N GLN A 137 1.98 -15.79 5.58
CA GLN A 137 1.43 -17.13 5.75
C GLN A 137 -0.07 -17.14 5.43
N GLY A 138 -0.51 -18.13 4.66
CA GLY A 138 -1.89 -18.24 4.16
C GLY A 138 -2.22 -17.30 2.98
N ALA A 139 -1.34 -16.36 2.61
CA ALA A 139 -1.59 -15.46 1.50
C ALA A 139 -1.69 -16.20 0.16
N VAL A 140 -0.88 -17.25 -0.04
CA VAL A 140 -0.90 -18.05 -1.29
C VAL A 140 -2.26 -18.69 -1.52
N GLU A 141 -2.82 -19.36 -0.50
CA GLU A 141 -4.16 -19.94 -0.53
C GLU A 141 -5.22 -18.87 -0.76
N SER A 142 -5.12 -17.75 -0.03
CA SER A 142 -6.07 -16.64 -0.18
C SER A 142 -6.05 -16.06 -1.60
N ILE A 143 -4.90 -15.98 -2.27
CA ILE A 143 -4.75 -15.49 -3.64
C ILE A 143 -5.34 -16.49 -4.62
N ALA A 144 -5.13 -17.79 -4.40
CA ALA A 144 -5.70 -18.85 -5.23
C ALA A 144 -7.23 -18.88 -5.18
N LEU A 145 -7.82 -18.58 -4.02
CA LEU A 145 -9.27 -18.56 -3.78
C LEU A 145 -9.97 -17.26 -4.24
N LYS A 146 -9.23 -16.23 -4.68
CA LYS A 146 -9.82 -14.97 -5.17
C LYS A 146 -10.72 -15.20 -6.37
N ASP A 147 -11.90 -14.58 -6.32
CA ASP A 147 -12.79 -14.53 -7.47
C ASP A 147 -12.20 -13.64 -8.61
N PRO A 148 -12.73 -13.73 -9.84
CA PRO A 148 -12.22 -12.94 -10.95
C PRO A 148 -12.24 -11.42 -10.70
N LYS A 149 -13.23 -10.90 -9.96
CA LYS A 149 -13.37 -9.45 -9.70
C LYS A 149 -12.30 -8.96 -8.72
N GLU A 150 -12.06 -9.71 -7.65
CA GLU A 150 -11.01 -9.46 -6.67
C GLU A 150 -9.63 -9.56 -7.29
N ARG A 151 -9.45 -10.50 -8.22
CA ARG A 151 -8.20 -10.64 -8.97
C ARG A 151 -7.96 -9.44 -9.89
N THR A 152 -8.97 -8.97 -10.61
CA THR A 152 -8.87 -7.73 -11.42
C THR A 152 -8.54 -6.53 -10.55
N LYS A 153 -9.21 -6.37 -9.40
CA LYS A 153 -8.88 -5.31 -8.43
C LYS A 153 -7.43 -5.40 -7.93
N MET A 154 -6.89 -6.60 -7.76
CA MET A 154 -5.48 -6.80 -7.38
C MET A 154 -4.54 -6.26 -8.46
N PHE A 155 -4.79 -6.58 -9.74
CA PHE A 155 -4.01 -6.05 -10.87
C PHE A 155 -4.14 -4.52 -11.01
N GLU A 156 -5.33 -3.98 -10.77
CA GLU A 156 -5.58 -2.54 -10.80
C GLU A 156 -4.77 -1.79 -9.73
N VAL A 157 -4.63 -2.38 -8.53
CA VAL A 157 -3.79 -1.82 -7.46
C VAL A 157 -2.30 -1.93 -7.81
N ILE A 158 -1.85 -3.06 -8.36
CA ILE A 158 -0.43 -3.26 -8.73
C ILE A 158 -0.02 -2.32 -9.87
N SER A 159 -0.89 -2.14 -10.87
CA SER A 159 -0.68 -1.21 -11.98
C SER A 159 -0.84 0.26 -11.59
N GLN A 160 -1.23 0.55 -10.34
CA GLN A 160 -1.54 1.90 -9.83
C GLN A 160 -2.69 2.61 -10.56
N SER A 161 -3.36 1.93 -11.50
CA SER A 161 -4.48 2.50 -12.27
C SER A 161 -5.68 2.86 -11.39
N LYS A 162 -5.79 2.22 -10.23
CA LYS A 162 -6.83 2.52 -9.22
C LYS A 162 -6.83 3.98 -8.76
N GLU A 163 -5.69 4.68 -8.81
CA GLU A 163 -5.61 6.09 -8.40
C GLU A 163 -6.42 7.01 -9.33
N TYR A 164 -6.63 6.59 -10.58
CA TYR A 164 -7.44 7.30 -11.57
C TYR A 164 -8.92 6.91 -11.57
N ALA A 165 -9.34 5.93 -10.76
CA ALA A 165 -10.72 5.43 -10.78
C ALA A 165 -11.74 6.53 -10.45
N ALA A 166 -11.45 7.37 -9.45
CA ALA A 166 -12.35 8.48 -9.08
C ALA A 166 -12.48 9.53 -10.19
N GLU A 167 -11.37 9.88 -10.84
CA GLU A 167 -11.38 10.82 -11.97
C GLU A 167 -12.12 10.22 -13.18
N TYR A 168 -11.92 8.93 -13.44
CA TYR A 168 -12.61 8.19 -14.50
C TYR A 168 -14.12 8.19 -14.29
N ASP A 169 -14.59 7.87 -13.08
CA ASP A 169 -16.01 7.82 -12.76
C ASP A 169 -16.66 9.20 -12.89
N GLN A 170 -16.00 10.27 -12.42
CA GLN A 170 -16.48 11.64 -12.60
C GLN A 170 -16.60 12.04 -14.08
N LYS A 171 -15.58 11.74 -14.88
CA LYS A 171 -15.60 12.03 -16.32
C LYS A 171 -16.66 11.21 -17.05
N LYS A 172 -16.87 9.96 -16.64
CA LYS A 172 -17.90 9.08 -17.19
C LYS A 172 -19.31 9.61 -16.90
N GLU A 173 -19.57 10.07 -15.67
CA GLU A 173 -20.86 10.71 -15.32
C GLU A 173 -21.11 11.99 -16.12
N ALA A 174 -20.09 12.84 -16.25
CA ALA A 174 -20.19 14.07 -17.06
C ALA A 174 -20.47 13.74 -18.54
N MET A 175 -19.81 12.73 -19.09
CA MET A 175 -20.05 12.24 -20.46
C MET A 175 -21.48 11.73 -20.64
N MET A 176 -22.01 10.96 -19.67
CA MET A 176 -23.38 10.44 -19.74
C MET A 176 -24.41 11.58 -19.73
N LYS A 177 -24.26 12.56 -18.84
CA LYS A 177 -25.11 13.76 -18.81
C LYS A 177 -25.08 14.54 -20.12
N ALA A 178 -23.88 14.81 -20.66
CA ALA A 178 -23.74 15.50 -21.94
C ALA A 178 -24.41 14.74 -23.10
N LYS A 179 -24.35 13.40 -23.07
CA LYS A 179 -25.02 12.54 -24.07
C LYS A 179 -26.54 12.62 -23.95
N GLU A 180 -27.08 12.58 -22.74
CA GLU A 180 -28.52 12.74 -22.46
C GLU A 180 -29.02 14.11 -22.93
N ASP A 181 -28.30 15.18 -22.59
CA ASP A 181 -28.63 16.54 -23.02
C ASP A 181 -28.62 16.69 -24.55
N THR A 182 -27.61 16.11 -25.21
CA THR A 182 -27.51 16.11 -26.67
C THR A 182 -28.70 15.38 -27.31
N GLN A 183 -29.05 14.20 -26.78
CA GLN A 183 -30.19 13.42 -27.25
C GLN A 183 -31.51 14.19 -27.06
N PHE A 184 -31.69 14.84 -25.92
CA PHE A 184 -32.85 15.66 -25.61
C PHE A 184 -32.98 16.85 -26.57
N GLN A 185 -31.91 17.63 -26.77
CA GLN A 185 -31.92 18.76 -27.69
C GLN A 185 -32.15 18.33 -29.14
N PHE A 186 -31.58 17.19 -29.55
CA PHE A 186 -31.80 16.63 -30.88
C PHE A 186 -33.28 16.26 -31.10
N ASN A 187 -33.91 15.56 -30.14
CA ASN A 187 -35.32 15.21 -30.20
C ASN A 187 -36.21 16.46 -30.24
N ARG A 188 -35.91 17.46 -29.40
CA ARG A 188 -36.64 18.74 -29.37
C ARG A 188 -36.55 19.49 -30.71
N LYS A 189 -35.35 19.55 -31.31
CA LYS A 189 -35.15 20.14 -32.64
C LYS A 189 -35.94 19.38 -33.71
N LYS A 190 -35.95 18.04 -33.66
CA LYS A 190 -36.70 17.21 -34.59
C LYS A 190 -38.21 17.49 -34.51
N SER A 191 -38.78 17.52 -33.30
CA SER A 191 -40.20 17.84 -33.10
C SER A 191 -40.56 19.23 -33.61
N ALA A 192 -39.78 20.26 -33.24
CA ALA A 192 -40.01 21.62 -33.72
C ALA A 192 -39.90 21.76 -35.24
N THR A 193 -39.05 20.96 -35.89
CA THR A 193 -38.93 20.94 -37.36
C THR A 193 -40.14 20.28 -38.02
N MET A 194 -40.70 19.23 -37.41
CA MET A 194 -41.92 18.58 -37.91
C MET A 194 -43.14 19.50 -37.76
N GLU A 195 -43.28 20.17 -36.62
CA GLU A 195 -44.34 21.17 -36.40
C GLU A 195 -44.28 22.32 -37.41
N ARG A 196 -43.08 22.86 -37.66
CA ARG A 196 -42.90 23.91 -38.69
C ARG A 196 -43.32 23.45 -40.09
N LYS A 197 -43.03 22.20 -40.46
CA LYS A 197 -43.47 21.63 -41.75
C LYS A 197 -44.99 21.53 -41.81
N HIS A 198 -45.64 21.05 -40.76
CA HIS A 198 -47.10 20.99 -40.68
C HIS A 198 -47.74 22.36 -40.85
N VAL A 199 -47.30 23.36 -40.07
CA VAL A 199 -47.84 24.73 -40.16
C VAL A 199 -47.59 25.35 -41.55
N SER A 200 -46.49 25.01 -42.22
CA SER A 200 -46.24 25.50 -43.59
C SER A 200 -47.16 24.86 -44.63
N GLN A 201 -47.59 23.62 -44.44
CA GLN A 201 -48.53 22.94 -45.35
C GLN A 201 -49.96 23.47 -45.17
N GLU A 202 -50.39 23.68 -43.93
CA GLU A 202 -51.72 24.25 -43.62
C GLU A 202 -51.91 25.70 -44.10
N LYS A 203 -50.82 26.44 -44.37
CA LYS A 203 -50.89 27.81 -44.91
C LYS A 203 -50.93 27.89 -46.43
N VAL A 204 -50.68 26.77 -47.11
CA VAL A 204 -50.64 26.70 -48.59
C VAL A 204 -51.96 26.16 -49.15
N GLU A 205 -52.80 25.53 -48.32
CA GLU A 205 -54.23 25.25 -48.57
C GLU A 205 -55.11 26.44 -48.20
#